data_AF-A0A3B4A885-F1
#
_entry.id   AF-A0A3B4A885-F1
#
_cell.length_a   1.000
_cell.length_b   1.000
_cell.length_c   1.000
_cell.angle_alpha   90.00
_cell.angle_beta   90.00
_cell.angle_gamma   90.00
#
_symmetry.space_group_name_H-M   'P 1'
#
loop_
_entity.id
_entity.type
_entity.pdbx_description
1 polymer ?
#
loop_
_entity_poly.entity_id
_entity_poly.type
_entity_poly.pdbx_seq_one_letter_code
_entity_poly.pdbx_strand_id
1 'polypeptide(L)'
;MEKFPFVLGGNLQGGELVVTFPYDKTRSVGVVRKASPSPDDHVFRWLAFSYASTHRLMTAAQRRVCHTEDFAKEDGAINGAAWHTAPGSMNDFSYLHTNCFELSMFVGCDKFPHESELPEEWENNREALLVFMEQVHRGIKGVVRDLQGRPIANATVSVEGINHDVKTGTANQRGEGSGPTRRRHGLTFYYGRDNKQYRLS
;
A
#
# COMPACT_ATOMS: atom_id res chain seq x y z
N MET A 1 -8.08 -9.45 9.11
CA MET A 1 -6.73 -8.86 9.16
C MET A 1 -6.13 -8.81 10.57
N GLU A 2 -6.91 -8.97 11.64
CA GLU A 2 -6.43 -8.76 13.02
C GLU A 2 -5.45 -9.82 13.57
N LYS A 3 -5.36 -10.98 12.91
CA LYS A 3 -4.52 -12.10 13.37
C LYS A 3 -3.03 -11.90 13.11
N PHE A 4 -2.65 -11.08 12.13
CA PHE A 4 -1.25 -10.85 11.76
C PHE A 4 -0.97 -9.35 11.65
N PRO A 5 0.26 -8.89 11.95
CA PRO A 5 0.60 -7.48 11.88
C PRO A 5 0.97 -7.12 10.44
N PHE A 6 -0.01 -7.17 9.53
CA PHE A 6 0.19 -6.76 8.14
C PHE A 6 0.61 -5.29 8.07
N VAL A 7 1.62 -5.02 7.26
CA VAL A 7 2.20 -3.68 7.06
C VAL A 7 1.92 -3.15 5.66
N LEU A 8 1.98 -4.03 4.66
CA LEU A 8 1.71 -3.73 3.26
C LEU A 8 0.77 -4.78 2.68
N GLY A 9 -0.23 -4.34 1.94
CA GLY A 9 -1.18 -5.19 1.23
C GLY A 9 -1.35 -4.74 -0.21
N GLY A 10 -1.59 -5.70 -1.11
CA GLY A 10 -1.94 -5.43 -2.51
C GLY A 10 -3.15 -6.25 -2.89
N ASN A 11 -4.21 -5.58 -3.32
CA ASN A 11 -5.44 -6.19 -3.83
C ASN A 11 -5.44 -6.14 -5.36
N LEU A 12 -5.30 -7.29 -6.02
CA LEU A 12 -5.26 -7.37 -7.47
C LEU A 12 -6.67 -7.37 -8.07
N GLN A 13 -6.88 -6.52 -9.06
CA GLN A 13 -8.14 -6.36 -9.78
C GLN A 13 -7.89 -6.38 -11.29
N GLY A 14 -8.95 -6.59 -12.07
CA GLY A 14 -8.92 -6.51 -13.53
C GLY A 14 -9.98 -5.56 -14.06
N GLY A 15 -9.87 -5.22 -15.34
CA GLY A 15 -10.78 -4.33 -16.04
C GLY A 15 -10.26 -2.91 -16.22
N GLU A 16 -9.04 -2.60 -15.76
CA GLU A 16 -8.34 -1.36 -16.04
C GLU A 16 -6.83 -1.60 -15.90
N LEU A 17 -6.02 -0.60 -16.24
CA LEU A 17 -4.57 -0.64 -16.07
C LEU A 17 -4.08 0.59 -15.30
N VAL A 18 -4.10 0.49 -13.97
CA VAL A 18 -3.79 1.59 -13.02
C VAL A 18 -3.61 1.04 -11.60
N VAL A 19 -2.86 1.74 -10.75
CA VAL A 19 -2.83 1.50 -9.30
C VAL A 19 -3.68 2.56 -8.58
N THR A 20 -4.67 2.13 -7.80
CA THR A 20 -5.46 3.03 -6.96
C THR A 20 -4.98 2.99 -5.52
N PHE A 21 -5.01 4.16 -4.88
CA PHE A 21 -4.61 4.31 -3.48
C PHE A 21 -5.63 5.13 -2.66
N PRO A 22 -5.68 4.90 -1.33
CA PRO A 22 -6.65 5.55 -0.44
C PRO A 22 -6.63 7.10 -0.47
N TYR A 23 -7.74 7.75 -0.13
CA TYR A 23 -9.04 7.14 0.15
C TYR A 23 -9.84 6.83 -1.12
N ASP A 24 -10.61 5.75 -1.08
CA ASP A 24 -11.56 5.37 -2.12
C ASP A 24 -12.91 6.09 -1.97
N LYS A 25 -13.26 6.57 -0.77
CA LYS A 25 -14.48 7.36 -0.54
C LYS A 25 -14.22 8.87 -0.57
N THR A 26 -15.07 9.59 -1.30
CA THR A 26 -15.14 11.06 -1.26
C THR A 26 -15.61 11.58 0.11
N ARG A 27 -15.00 12.66 0.60
CA ARG A 27 -15.43 13.30 1.88
C ARG A 27 -16.73 14.09 1.74
N SER A 28 -17.03 14.59 0.55
CA SER A 28 -18.19 15.44 0.28
C SER A 28 -19.40 14.60 -0.12
N VAL A 29 -20.54 14.80 0.55
CA VAL A 29 -21.81 14.14 0.23
C VAL A 29 -22.26 14.53 -1.17
N GLY A 30 -22.68 13.55 -1.98
CA GLY A 30 -23.16 13.76 -3.34
C GLY A 30 -22.07 13.98 -4.40
N VAL A 31 -20.79 14.04 -4.01
CA VAL A 31 -19.67 14.11 -4.95
C VAL A 31 -19.18 12.71 -5.27
N VAL A 32 -19.22 12.34 -6.56
CA VAL A 32 -18.87 11.00 -7.04
C VAL A 32 -17.40 10.85 -7.45
N ARG A 33 -16.74 11.96 -7.80
CA ARG A 33 -15.33 12.00 -8.23
C ARG A 33 -14.63 13.23 -7.68
N LYS A 34 -13.75 13.05 -6.70
CA LYS A 34 -12.89 14.10 -6.14
C LYS A 34 -11.79 13.47 -5.29
N ALA A 35 -10.57 13.96 -5.47
CA ALA A 35 -9.43 13.51 -4.66
C ALA A 35 -9.72 13.63 -3.16
N SER A 36 -9.45 12.54 -2.45
CA SER A 36 -9.62 12.39 -1.01
C SER A 36 -8.30 11.89 -0.40
N PRO A 37 -7.29 12.77 -0.25
CA PRO A 37 -5.98 12.37 0.22
C PRO A 37 -6.04 11.89 1.68
N SER A 38 -5.23 10.88 1.99
CA SER A 38 -5.00 10.40 3.34
C SER A 38 -3.89 11.20 4.04
N PRO A 39 -3.74 11.10 5.38
CA PRO A 39 -2.57 11.64 6.08
C PRO A 39 -1.23 11.15 5.49
N ASP A 40 -1.21 9.93 4.96
CA ASP A 40 -0.07 9.26 4.34
C ASP A 40 -0.03 9.36 2.80
N ASP A 41 -0.69 10.35 2.21
CA ASP A 41 -0.84 10.46 0.74
C ASP A 41 0.51 10.36 -0.01
N HIS A 42 1.57 10.98 0.51
CA HIS A 42 2.91 10.91 -0.05
C HIS A 42 3.49 9.48 -0.05
N VAL A 43 3.24 8.70 1.00
CA VAL A 43 3.64 7.29 1.08
C VAL A 43 2.85 6.47 0.07
N PHE A 44 1.54 6.66 0.04
CA PHE A 44 0.66 5.92 -0.88
C PHE A 44 1.00 6.19 -2.35
N ARG A 45 1.26 7.45 -2.71
CA ARG A 45 1.76 7.82 -4.04
C ARG A 45 3.07 7.14 -4.36
N TRP A 46 4.03 7.12 -3.42
CA TRP A 46 5.30 6.42 -3.61
C TRP A 46 5.10 4.92 -3.84
N LEU A 47 4.29 4.26 -3.00
CA LEU A 47 4.01 2.83 -3.12
C LEU A 47 3.34 2.51 -4.46
N ALA A 48 2.33 3.29 -4.84
CA ALA A 48 1.61 3.12 -6.11
C ALA A 48 2.54 3.33 -7.31
N PHE A 49 3.33 4.41 -7.29
CA PHE A 49 4.34 4.69 -8.31
C PHE A 49 5.39 3.60 -8.41
N SER A 50 5.86 3.03 -7.29
CA SER A 50 6.87 1.98 -7.29
C SER A 50 6.43 0.73 -8.07
N TYR A 51 5.14 0.41 -8.02
CA TYR A 51 4.55 -0.66 -8.81
C TYR A 51 4.29 -0.22 -10.25
N ALA A 52 3.61 0.91 -10.45
CA ALA A 52 3.18 1.37 -11.78
C ALA A 52 4.37 1.67 -12.73
N SER A 53 5.45 2.25 -12.18
CA SER A 53 6.66 2.57 -12.96
C SER A 53 7.50 1.35 -13.33
N THR A 54 7.32 0.22 -12.64
CA THR A 54 8.05 -1.04 -12.90
C THR A 54 7.21 -2.05 -13.66
N HIS A 55 5.89 -1.88 -13.69
CA HIS A 55 5.00 -2.61 -14.59
C HIS A 55 5.26 -2.20 -16.04
N ARG A 56 5.45 -3.18 -16.93
CA ARG A 56 5.93 -2.92 -18.31
C ARG A 56 5.04 -1.97 -19.12
N LEU A 57 3.74 -2.00 -18.86
CA LEU A 57 2.75 -1.27 -19.66
C LEU A 57 2.10 -0.07 -18.96
N MET A 58 2.08 0.03 -17.62
CA MET A 58 1.22 1.01 -16.91
C MET A 58 1.60 2.47 -17.19
N THR A 59 2.90 2.72 -17.37
CA THR A 59 3.49 4.04 -17.64
C THR A 59 4.01 4.16 -19.08
N ALA A 60 3.75 3.16 -19.93
CA ALA A 60 4.25 3.14 -21.31
C ALA A 60 3.48 4.16 -22.17
N ALA A 61 4.22 5.08 -22.81
CA ALA A 61 3.65 6.20 -23.58
C ALA A 61 2.82 5.78 -24.81
N GLN A 62 3.05 4.58 -25.36
CA GLN A 62 2.36 4.08 -26.55
C GLN A 62 1.39 2.93 -26.25
N ARG A 63 0.96 2.78 -25.00
CA ARG A 63 0.00 1.72 -24.64
C ARG A 63 -1.39 2.00 -25.20
N ARG A 64 -2.18 0.94 -25.37
CA ARG A 64 -3.61 1.06 -25.56
C ARG A 64 -4.26 1.50 -24.25
N VAL A 65 -5.07 2.57 -24.30
CA VAL A 65 -5.96 2.95 -23.20
C VAL A 65 -7.03 1.86 -23.06
N CYS A 66 -7.37 1.47 -21.83
CA CYS A 66 -8.43 0.50 -21.58
C CYS A 66 -9.82 1.16 -21.78
N HIS A 67 -10.72 1.08 -20.82
CA HIS A 67 -12.13 1.43 -21.03
C HIS A 67 -12.45 2.87 -20.62
N THR A 68 -11.72 3.43 -19.67
CA THR A 68 -12.07 4.72 -19.03
C THR A 68 -11.11 5.85 -19.36
N GLU A 69 -9.96 5.90 -18.69
CA GLU A 69 -9.04 7.04 -18.72
C GLU A 69 -7.60 6.61 -19.04
N ASP A 70 -6.84 7.55 -19.58
CA ASP A 70 -5.42 7.34 -19.84
C ASP A 70 -4.58 7.64 -18.59
N PHE A 71 -4.53 6.67 -17.68
CA PHE A 71 -3.78 6.79 -16.43
C PHE A 71 -2.27 6.88 -16.60
N ALA A 72 -1.71 6.61 -17.79
CA ALA A 72 -0.27 6.76 -18.01
C ALA A 72 0.17 8.23 -17.87
N LYS A 73 -0.74 9.19 -18.06
CA LYS A 73 -0.50 10.63 -17.84
C LYS A 73 -0.35 11.01 -16.38
N GLU A 74 -0.81 10.15 -15.47
CA GLU A 74 -0.74 10.33 -14.02
C GLU A 74 0.20 9.29 -13.40
N ASP A 75 1.30 8.97 -14.09
CA ASP A 75 2.30 8.00 -13.66
C ASP A 75 1.74 6.59 -13.35
N GLY A 76 0.61 6.24 -13.96
CA GLY A 76 -0.05 4.94 -13.79
C GLY A 76 -0.71 4.74 -12.42
N ALA A 77 -0.93 5.82 -11.66
CA ALA A 77 -1.55 5.76 -10.34
C ALA A 77 -2.58 6.87 -10.13
N ILE A 78 -3.64 6.60 -9.36
CA ILE A 78 -4.69 7.58 -9.08
C ILE A 78 -5.26 7.41 -7.66
N ASN A 79 -5.68 8.51 -7.03
CA ASN A 79 -6.46 8.43 -5.80
C ASN A 79 -7.83 7.79 -6.09
N GLY A 80 -8.23 6.79 -5.31
CA GLY A 80 -9.46 6.02 -5.56
C GLY A 80 -10.70 6.91 -5.69
N ALA A 81 -10.91 7.81 -4.74
CA ALA A 81 -12.04 8.74 -4.76
C ALA A 81 -12.01 9.74 -5.93
N ALA A 82 -10.84 10.04 -6.50
CA ALA A 82 -10.71 10.86 -7.70
C ALA A 82 -11.17 10.10 -8.96
N TRP A 83 -10.91 8.80 -9.02
CA TRP A 83 -11.38 7.96 -10.10
C TRP A 83 -12.87 7.65 -9.98
N HIS A 84 -13.30 6.99 -8.90
CA HIS A 84 -14.70 6.77 -8.59
C HIS A 84 -14.88 6.48 -7.08
N THR A 85 -15.87 7.12 -6.46
CA THR A 85 -16.14 6.90 -5.03
C THR A 85 -16.61 5.46 -4.76
N ALA A 86 -15.91 4.75 -3.88
CA ALA A 86 -16.22 3.37 -3.51
C ALA A 86 -16.30 3.22 -1.98
N PRO A 87 -17.47 3.49 -1.35
CA PRO A 87 -17.63 3.33 0.08
C PRO A 87 -17.55 1.86 0.50
N GLY A 88 -16.84 1.58 1.61
CA GLY A 88 -16.67 0.21 2.12
C GLY A 88 -15.62 -0.61 1.38
N SER A 89 -14.68 0.04 0.70
CA SER A 89 -13.55 -0.64 0.06
C SER A 89 -12.64 -1.30 1.10
N MET A 90 -11.98 -2.38 0.68
CA MET A 90 -11.00 -3.07 1.51
C MET A 90 -9.78 -2.17 1.78
N ASN A 91 -9.34 -1.38 0.79
CA ASN A 91 -8.18 -0.50 0.96
C ASN A 91 -8.39 0.51 2.10
N ASP A 92 -9.55 1.19 2.12
CA ASP A 92 -9.90 2.15 3.17
C ASP A 92 -10.05 1.43 4.52
N PHE A 93 -10.65 0.23 4.54
CA PHE A 93 -10.78 -0.57 5.75
C PHE A 93 -9.41 -0.94 6.34
N SER A 94 -8.49 -1.45 5.52
CA SER A 94 -7.13 -1.82 5.90
C SER A 94 -6.40 -0.67 6.58
N TYR A 95 -6.43 0.52 5.98
CA TYR A 95 -5.73 1.70 6.49
C TYR A 95 -6.38 2.31 7.74
N LEU A 96 -7.71 2.27 7.85
CA LEU A 96 -8.44 2.87 8.97
C LEU A 96 -8.55 1.97 10.21
N HIS A 97 -8.53 0.65 10.03
CA HIS A 97 -8.78 -0.31 11.13
C HIS A 97 -7.55 -1.15 11.49
N THR A 98 -6.46 -1.05 10.73
CA THR A 98 -5.22 -1.80 10.97
C THR A 98 -3.99 -0.93 10.69
N ASN A 99 -2.78 -1.50 10.86
CA ASN A 99 -1.54 -0.85 10.46
C ASN A 99 -1.21 -1.03 8.96
N CYS A 100 -2.05 -1.77 8.22
CA CYS A 100 -1.74 -2.19 6.85
C CYS A 100 -2.02 -1.08 5.84
N PHE A 101 -1.00 -0.76 5.05
CA PHE A 101 -1.14 0.15 3.91
C PHE A 101 -1.50 -0.70 2.71
N GLU A 102 -2.74 -0.61 2.23
CA GLU A 102 -3.23 -1.44 1.14
C GLU A 102 -3.47 -0.63 -0.12
N LEU A 103 -3.01 -1.16 -1.26
CA LEU A 103 -3.27 -0.64 -2.60
C LEU A 103 -4.19 -1.56 -3.36
N SER A 104 -4.90 -1.02 -4.35
CA SER A 104 -5.58 -1.83 -5.37
C SER A 104 -4.87 -1.69 -6.71
N MET A 105 -4.48 -2.80 -7.31
CA MET A 105 -3.72 -2.84 -8.56
C MET A 105 -4.59 -3.44 -9.65
N PHE A 106 -4.96 -2.63 -10.64
CA PHE A 106 -5.68 -3.07 -11.82
C PHE A 106 -4.65 -3.50 -12.87
N VAL A 107 -4.49 -4.80 -13.06
CA VAL A 107 -3.32 -5.37 -13.76
C VAL A 107 -3.54 -5.60 -15.25
N GLY A 108 -4.75 -5.35 -15.78
CA GLY A 108 -5.07 -5.59 -17.17
C GLY A 108 -6.48 -5.13 -17.56
N CYS A 109 -6.64 -4.75 -18.84
CA CYS A 109 -7.92 -4.28 -19.37
C CYS A 109 -8.98 -5.40 -19.46
N ASP A 110 -8.55 -6.65 -19.70
CA ASP A 110 -9.42 -7.81 -19.70
C ASP A 110 -9.50 -8.40 -18.28
N LYS A 111 -10.72 -8.65 -17.81
CA LYS A 111 -10.96 -9.29 -16.51
C LYS A 111 -10.71 -10.80 -16.57
N PHE A 112 -10.86 -11.39 -17.75
CA PHE A 112 -10.71 -12.82 -17.99
C PHE A 112 -9.93 -13.05 -19.29
N PRO A 113 -8.62 -12.71 -19.30
CA PRO A 113 -7.78 -12.92 -20.48
C PRO A 113 -7.71 -14.40 -20.84
N HIS A 114 -7.45 -14.69 -22.12
CA HIS A 114 -7.31 -16.06 -22.58
C HIS A 114 -6.04 -16.70 -21.99
N GLU A 115 -6.04 -18.03 -21.80
CA GLU A 115 -4.91 -18.77 -21.20
C GLU A 115 -3.57 -18.47 -21.91
N SER A 116 -3.61 -18.27 -23.22
CA SER A 116 -2.43 -17.94 -24.04
C SER A 116 -1.77 -16.61 -23.68
N GLU A 117 -2.49 -15.68 -23.04
CA GLU A 117 -2.01 -14.35 -22.66
C GLU A 117 -1.39 -14.35 -21.24
N LEU A 118 -1.69 -15.35 -20.41
CA LEU A 118 -1.23 -15.43 -19.01
C LEU A 118 0.31 -15.36 -18.85
N PRO A 119 1.14 -15.97 -19.71
CA PRO A 119 2.59 -15.83 -19.60
C PRO A 119 3.07 -14.38 -19.81
N GLU A 120 2.44 -13.64 -20.71
CA GLU A 120 2.76 -12.23 -20.95
C GLU A 120 2.28 -11.35 -19.79
N GLU A 121 1.08 -11.60 -19.27
CA GLU A 121 0.57 -10.90 -18.08
C GLU A 121 1.46 -11.11 -16.85
N TRP A 122 1.96 -12.32 -16.65
CA TRP A 122 2.96 -12.58 -15.62
C TRP A 122 4.22 -11.74 -15.84
N GLU A 123 4.78 -11.75 -17.04
CA GLU A 123 5.99 -11.02 -17.35
C GLU A 123 5.83 -9.50 -17.23
N ASN A 124 4.64 -8.97 -17.50
CA ASN A 124 4.28 -7.57 -17.31
C ASN A 124 4.28 -7.16 -15.83
N ASN A 125 3.87 -8.07 -14.93
CA ASN A 125 3.65 -7.83 -13.51
C ASN A 125 4.79 -8.30 -12.60
N ARG A 126 5.63 -9.24 -13.05
CA ARG A 126 6.62 -9.95 -12.21
C ARG A 126 7.52 -9.00 -11.44
N GLU A 127 8.17 -8.09 -12.15
CA GLU A 127 9.11 -7.15 -11.51
C GLU A 127 8.37 -6.17 -10.59
N ALA A 128 7.20 -5.70 -11.02
CA ALA A 128 6.38 -4.77 -10.23
C ALA A 128 5.92 -5.36 -8.90
N LEU A 129 5.51 -6.64 -8.90
CA LEU A 129 5.13 -7.36 -7.68
C LEU A 129 6.33 -7.53 -6.73
N LEU A 130 7.51 -7.86 -7.26
CA LEU A 130 8.73 -8.00 -6.46
C LEU A 130 9.13 -6.65 -5.83
N VAL A 131 9.22 -5.60 -6.64
CA VAL A 131 9.55 -4.24 -6.16
C VAL A 131 8.54 -3.75 -5.13
N PHE A 132 7.25 -4.03 -5.33
CA PHE A 132 6.22 -3.70 -4.36
C PHE A 132 6.43 -4.42 -3.03
N MET A 133 6.68 -5.74 -3.04
CA MET A 133 6.99 -6.49 -1.82
C MET A 133 8.23 -5.96 -1.11
N GLU A 134 9.25 -5.53 -1.85
CA GLU A 134 10.45 -4.91 -1.27
C GLU A 134 10.16 -3.58 -0.54
N GLN A 135 9.10 -2.87 -0.92
CA GLN A 135 8.73 -1.62 -0.23
C GLN A 135 8.43 -1.85 1.25
N VAL A 136 7.97 -3.05 1.65
CA VAL A 136 7.71 -3.40 3.06
C VAL A 136 8.94 -3.31 3.97
N HIS A 137 10.13 -3.17 3.38
CA HIS A 137 11.38 -3.01 4.11
C HIS A 137 11.90 -1.57 4.16
N ARG A 138 11.18 -0.61 3.55
CA ARG A 138 11.54 0.81 3.54
C ARG A 138 10.94 1.58 4.71
N GLY A 139 11.63 2.63 5.13
CA GLY A 139 11.24 3.44 6.27
C GLY A 139 11.88 2.96 7.56
N ILE A 140 11.23 3.20 8.69
CA ILE A 140 11.76 2.98 10.03
C ILE A 140 11.25 1.65 10.57
N LYS A 141 12.03 0.95 11.40
CA LYS A 141 11.51 -0.19 12.14
C LYS A 141 12.19 -0.39 13.47
N GLY A 142 11.44 -0.84 14.47
CA GLY A 142 11.94 -0.91 15.84
C GLY A 142 11.09 -1.77 16.78
N VAL A 143 11.51 -1.78 18.04
CA VAL A 143 10.82 -2.42 19.16
C VAL A 143 10.71 -1.39 20.27
N VAL A 144 9.49 -1.11 20.73
CA VAL A 144 9.24 -0.27 21.91
C VAL A 144 9.49 -1.11 23.16
N ARG A 145 10.28 -0.58 24.11
CA ARG A 145 10.67 -1.30 25.33
C ARG A 145 10.38 -0.47 26.58
N ASP A 146 10.08 -1.14 27.68
CA ASP A 146 10.01 -0.53 29.01
C ASP A 146 11.41 -0.26 29.60
N LEU A 147 11.44 0.34 30.80
CA LEU A 147 12.69 0.64 31.53
C LEU A 147 13.51 -0.61 31.87
N GLN A 148 12.87 -1.78 31.91
CA GLN A 148 13.48 -3.08 32.16
C GLN A 148 13.92 -3.78 30.85
N GLY A 149 13.75 -3.12 29.70
CA GLY A 149 14.13 -3.63 28.39
C GLY A 149 13.16 -4.66 27.80
N ARG A 150 11.96 -4.85 28.36
CA ARG A 150 10.93 -5.79 27.88
C ARG A 150 10.12 -5.14 26.75
N PRO A 151 9.76 -5.88 25.68
CA PRO A 151 8.97 -5.33 24.59
C PRO A 151 7.54 -5.00 25.06
N ILE A 152 7.05 -3.83 24.63
CA ILE A 152 5.68 -3.38 24.88
C ILE A 152 4.86 -3.65 23.61
N ALA A 153 3.75 -4.37 23.76
CA ALA A 153 2.78 -4.59 22.69
C ALA A 153 1.67 -3.52 22.76
N ASN A 154 1.00 -3.26 21.65
CA ASN A 154 -0.07 -2.27 21.50
C ASN A 154 0.31 -0.83 21.92
N ALA A 155 1.61 -0.50 21.97
CA ALA A 155 2.07 0.87 22.09
C ALA A 155 1.74 1.65 20.81
N THR A 156 1.31 2.90 20.97
CA THR A 156 1.02 3.82 19.88
C THR A 156 2.30 4.54 19.47
N VAL A 157 2.54 4.58 18.17
CA VAL A 157 3.66 5.30 17.60
C VAL A 157 3.11 6.36 16.65
N SER A 158 3.38 7.61 16.99
CA SER A 158 2.94 8.78 16.25
C SER A 158 4.12 9.46 15.57
N VAL A 159 3.91 9.94 14.34
CA VAL A 159 4.91 10.69 13.59
C VAL A 159 4.49 12.13 13.48
N GLU A 160 5.38 13.04 13.87
CA GLU A 160 5.08 14.46 13.82
C GLU A 160 4.70 14.91 12.39
N GLY A 161 3.59 15.65 12.30
CA GLY A 161 3.05 16.14 11.03
C GLY A 161 2.21 15.13 10.26
N ILE A 162 1.95 13.94 10.80
CA ILE A 162 1.17 12.89 10.13
C ILE A 162 0.09 12.39 11.08
N ASN A 163 -1.17 12.65 10.74
CA ASN A 163 -2.32 12.31 11.56
C ASN A 163 -2.79 10.86 11.30
N HIS A 164 -1.86 9.92 11.42
CA HIS A 164 -2.11 8.47 11.37
C HIS A 164 -1.12 7.79 12.30
N ASP A 165 -1.66 7.12 13.32
CA ASP A 165 -0.87 6.38 14.28
C ASP A 165 -0.85 4.89 13.93
N VAL A 166 0.26 4.23 14.24
CA VAL A 166 0.35 2.77 14.12
C VAL A 166 0.70 2.13 15.45
N LYS A 167 0.29 0.87 15.62
CA LYS A 167 0.39 0.15 16.89
C LYS A 167 1.41 -0.97 16.85
N THR A 168 2.21 -1.15 17.89
CA THR A 168 3.14 -2.29 17.96
C THR A 168 2.40 -3.62 18.08
N GLY A 169 2.83 -4.63 17.33
CA GLY A 169 2.29 -6.00 17.38
C GLY A 169 2.77 -6.79 18.61
N THR A 170 2.14 -7.94 18.87
CA THR A 170 2.55 -8.83 19.97
C THR A 170 3.79 -9.64 19.58
N ALA A 171 4.78 -9.72 20.46
CA ALA A 171 6.06 -10.39 20.20
C ALA A 171 5.94 -11.91 19.91
N ASN A 172 4.79 -12.51 20.19
CA ASN A 172 4.51 -13.94 19.97
C ASN A 172 3.98 -14.28 18.58
N GLN A 173 3.72 -13.30 17.71
CA GLN A 173 3.40 -13.57 16.31
C GLN A 173 4.69 -13.70 15.48
N ARG A 174 5.55 -14.66 15.88
CA ARG A 174 6.55 -15.20 14.97
C ARG A 174 5.78 -15.94 13.89
N GLY A 175 5.87 -15.52 12.64
CA GLY A 175 5.47 -16.38 11.53
C GLY A 175 6.28 -17.67 11.61
N GLU A 176 5.62 -18.77 11.93
CA GLU A 176 6.17 -20.12 11.79
C GLU A 176 6.54 -20.31 10.31
N GLY A 177 7.81 -20.19 9.99
CA GLY A 177 8.29 -20.25 8.60
C GLY A 177 9.61 -19.54 8.33
N SER A 178 10.08 -18.65 9.22
CA SER A 178 11.43 -18.09 9.10
C SER A 178 12.41 -18.89 9.95
N GLY A 179 13.30 -19.64 9.29
CA GLY A 179 14.46 -20.29 9.90
C GLY A 179 15.40 -19.30 10.61
N PRO A 180 16.53 -19.76 11.18
CA PRO A 180 17.33 -19.03 12.15
C PRO A 180 18.20 -17.93 11.50
N THR A 181 17.62 -17.07 10.67
CA THR A 181 18.19 -15.77 10.36
C THR A 181 17.75 -14.79 11.42
N ARG A 182 18.74 -14.34 12.21
CA ARG A 182 18.66 -13.31 13.25
C ARG A 182 18.32 -11.93 12.65
N ARG A 183 17.23 -11.80 11.89
CA ARG A 183 16.70 -10.53 11.41
C ARG A 183 15.61 -10.09 12.39
N ARG A 184 15.86 -8.96 13.07
CA ARG A 184 14.89 -8.33 13.96
C ARG A 184 13.73 -7.83 13.10
N HIS A 185 12.62 -8.55 13.10
CA HIS A 185 11.39 -8.11 12.45
C HIS A 185 10.71 -7.11 13.39
N GLY A 186 11.15 -5.85 13.31
CA GLY A 186 10.41 -4.70 13.86
C GLY A 186 9.32 -4.27 12.87
N LEU A 187 8.29 -3.59 13.36
CA LEU A 187 7.27 -2.97 12.50
C LEU A 187 7.94 -2.00 11.54
N THR A 188 7.65 -2.10 10.25
CA THR A 188 8.07 -1.08 9.29
C THR A 188 7.06 0.08 9.29
N PHE A 189 7.56 1.28 9.54
CA PHE A 189 6.88 2.56 9.45
C PHE A 189 7.35 3.24 8.17
N TYR A 190 6.47 3.56 7.24
CA TYR A 190 6.83 4.17 5.97
C TYR A 190 7.12 5.66 6.09
N TYR A 191 8.23 6.04 6.71
CA TYR A 191 8.64 7.45 6.72
C TYR A 191 10.10 7.58 6.30
N GLY A 192 10.33 8.42 5.29
CA GLY A 192 11.66 8.77 4.79
C GLY A 192 12.54 9.37 5.89
N ARG A 193 13.85 9.41 5.66
CA ARG A 193 14.88 9.96 6.57
C ARG A 193 14.79 11.48 6.78
N ASP A 194 13.62 12.07 6.65
CA ASP A 194 13.44 13.48 6.94
C ASP A 194 13.38 13.65 8.47
N ASN A 195 13.92 14.77 8.97
CA ASN A 195 14.06 15.15 10.38
C ASN A 195 12.73 15.23 11.16
N LYS A 196 11.89 14.20 11.15
CA LYS A 196 10.63 14.12 11.88
C LYS A 196 10.90 13.60 13.28
N GLN A 197 10.30 14.23 14.30
CA GLN A 197 10.32 13.69 15.65
C GLN A 197 9.24 12.60 15.78
N TYR A 198 9.59 11.54 16.51
CA TYR A 198 8.70 10.42 16.82
C TYR A 198 8.27 10.55 18.26
N ARG A 199 6.96 10.57 18.51
CA ARG A 199 6.41 10.58 19.87
C ARG A 199 5.83 9.21 20.17
N LEU A 200 6.22 8.68 21.33
CA LEU A 200 5.61 7.50 21.94
C LEU A 200 4.63 8.00 23.00
N SER A 201 3.39 7.54 22.93
CA SER A 201 2.32 7.87 23.90
C SER A 201 1.69 6.61 24.45
#